data_AF-A0A931X0I4-F1
#
_entry.id   AF-A0A931X0I4-F1
#
_cell.length_a   1.000
_cell.length_b   1.000
_cell.length_c   1.000
_cell.angle_alpha   90.00
_cell.angle_beta   90.00
_cell.angle_gamma   90.00
#
_symmetry.space_group_name_H-M   'P 1'
#
loop_
_entity.id
_entity.type
_entity.pdbx_description
1 polymer ?
#
loop_
_entity_poly.entity_id
_entity_poly.type
_entity_poly.pdbx_seq_one_letter_code
_entity_poly.pdbx_strand_id
1 'polypeptide(L)'
;MSQPLPTRILVLVLAGALLAAGCRGRQAAPAQSPAETRESSVTRVGVVDLNAVARAHPRWSELDTLSTKIRRVEVDVATTPLPPPPPAPDLRPALDAEAKRLRAEFEQELQAMRDVRHRQLESLAASLREEQQTKFATLRKQLEDEGRQVLEAKRMELETSLRAAELEIMEEYKYPILNLRLRAEVAGLSSEQEGREVLAQIQALQQEREERLRVKNKEIGDVFDEFQKAKEAEINARLQAAQEVLTREAQEQLEARERQMESDLNAAAARRDRDFKTRLEARRRALIRAAERQLRGRQGTFLRDLSSRTQPPVWKTASWLR
;
A
#
# COMPACT_ATOMS: atom_id res chain seq x y z
N MET A 1 -19.10 -18.14 -23.11
CA MET A 1 -20.10 -18.68 -22.16
C MET A 1 -20.22 -17.66 -21.04
N SER A 2 -21.20 -16.78 -21.22
CA SER A 2 -21.54 -15.64 -20.38
C SER A 2 -22.85 -15.99 -19.68
N GLN A 3 -23.07 -15.54 -18.44
CA GLN A 3 -24.36 -15.28 -17.74
C GLN A 3 -24.13 -15.13 -16.22
N PRO A 4 -24.99 -14.41 -15.47
CA PRO A 4 -24.61 -13.11 -14.90
C PRO A 4 -25.00 -12.92 -13.41
N LEU A 5 -24.60 -11.78 -12.84
CA LEU A 5 -25.10 -11.24 -11.57
C LEU A 5 -26.58 -10.86 -11.68
N PRO A 6 -27.43 -11.15 -10.67
CA PRO A 6 -28.77 -10.60 -10.62
C PRO A 6 -28.81 -9.25 -9.89
N THR A 7 -29.12 -8.23 -10.68
CA THR A 7 -29.78 -6.98 -10.29
C THR A 7 -31.16 -7.25 -9.71
N ARG A 8 -31.52 -6.62 -8.58
CA ARG A 8 -32.94 -6.40 -8.21
C ARG A 8 -33.15 -4.99 -7.66
N ILE A 9 -33.96 -4.26 -8.42
CA ILE A 9 -34.63 -2.98 -8.14
C ILE A 9 -36.04 -3.30 -7.63
N LEU A 10 -36.54 -2.60 -6.58
CA LEU A 10 -37.92 -2.09 -6.39
C LEU A 10 -38.04 -1.53 -4.94
N VAL A 11 -38.29 -0.24 -4.67
CA VAL A 11 -39.55 0.57 -4.73
C VAL A 11 -40.53 0.32 -3.56
N LEU A 12 -40.69 1.38 -2.74
CA LEU A 12 -41.86 1.93 -1.99
C LEU A 12 -42.92 0.99 -1.35
N VAL A 13 -43.35 1.32 -0.11
CA VAL A 13 -44.62 2.01 0.22
C VAL A 13 -44.83 2.14 1.75
N LEU A 14 -45.41 3.29 2.13
CA LEU A 14 -45.99 3.73 3.41
C LEU A 14 -46.86 2.71 4.19
N ALA A 15 -47.01 2.92 5.51
CA ALA A 15 -48.32 3.23 6.16
C ALA A 15 -48.26 3.35 7.71
N GLY A 16 -49.15 4.20 8.26
CA GLY A 16 -49.66 4.22 9.65
C GLY A 16 -49.31 5.49 10.45
N ALA A 17 -50.10 6.58 10.54
CA ALA A 17 -51.46 6.76 11.11
C ALA A 17 -51.46 6.49 12.65
N LEU A 18 -51.90 7.35 13.60
CA LEU A 18 -53.16 8.12 13.72
C LEU A 18 -53.23 8.87 15.10
N LEU A 19 -54.00 9.98 15.16
CA LEU A 19 -54.80 10.57 16.29
C LEU A 19 -54.10 11.49 17.33
N ALA A 20 -54.67 12.59 17.85
CA ALA A 20 -56.06 13.03 18.03
C ALA A 20 -56.19 14.58 17.99
N ALA A 21 -57.19 15.17 17.30
CA ALA A 21 -58.44 15.77 17.84
C ALA A 21 -58.23 16.72 19.05
N GLY A 22 -58.43 18.04 18.93
CA GLY A 22 -59.75 18.71 19.02
C GLY A 22 -59.89 19.31 20.44
N CYS A 23 -60.07 20.62 20.63
CA CYS A 23 -61.39 21.22 20.71
C CYS A 23 -61.34 22.75 20.65
N ARG A 24 -62.34 23.28 19.94
CA ARG A 24 -62.66 24.66 19.63
C ARG A 24 -63.89 25.04 20.46
N GLY A 25 -63.93 26.24 21.02
CA GLY A 25 -65.17 26.85 21.52
C GLY A 25 -64.90 28.04 22.45
N ARG A 26 -65.75 29.07 22.54
CA ARG A 26 -66.85 29.56 21.69
C ARG A 26 -67.15 30.96 22.26
N GLN A 27 -67.24 31.96 21.38
CA GLN A 27 -67.76 33.30 21.70
C GLN A 27 -69.20 33.18 22.23
N ALA A 28 -69.52 33.96 23.25
CA ALA A 28 -70.89 34.24 23.66
C ALA A 28 -71.02 35.67 24.19
N ALA A 29 -71.65 36.52 23.40
CA ALA A 29 -72.55 37.61 23.78
C ALA A 29 -73.49 37.81 22.57
N PRO A 30 -74.71 38.36 22.67
CA PRO A 30 -75.46 38.81 23.85
C PRO A 30 -76.86 38.16 23.93
N ALA A 31 -77.58 38.35 25.05
CA ALA A 31 -79.04 38.24 25.07
C ALA A 31 -79.61 39.30 26.04
N GLN A 32 -80.52 40.11 25.51
CA GLN A 32 -81.31 41.12 26.19
C GLN A 32 -82.63 40.53 26.68
N SER A 33 -83.24 41.25 27.63
CA SER A 33 -84.66 41.31 28.04
C SER A 33 -84.99 40.67 29.40
N PRO A 34 -86.01 41.18 30.13
CA PRO A 34 -86.46 42.57 30.26
C PRO A 34 -86.55 43.02 31.74
N ALA A 35 -86.94 44.28 31.90
CA ALA A 35 -87.24 45.02 33.11
C ALA A 35 -87.92 44.25 34.26
N GLU A 36 -87.37 44.42 35.46
CA GLU A 36 -88.16 44.53 36.68
C GLU A 36 -87.78 45.80 37.44
N THR A 37 -88.80 46.64 37.60
CA THR A 37 -88.81 47.93 38.27
C THR A 37 -88.97 47.71 39.77
N ARG A 38 -87.97 48.06 40.58
CA ARG A 38 -88.14 48.37 42.02
C ARG A 38 -87.23 49.53 42.42
N GLU A 39 -87.83 50.71 42.37
CA GLU A 39 -87.73 51.85 43.30
C GLU A 39 -86.41 52.04 44.09
N SER A 40 -85.58 52.92 43.53
CA SER A 40 -84.94 54.09 44.16
C SER A 40 -84.64 54.07 45.66
N SER A 41 -83.36 53.88 45.99
CA SER A 41 -82.65 54.78 46.90
C SER A 41 -81.53 55.46 46.11
N VAL A 42 -81.58 56.79 46.01
CA VAL A 42 -80.63 57.58 45.21
C VAL A 42 -79.29 57.62 45.94
N THR A 43 -78.40 56.68 45.64
CA THR A 43 -76.97 56.80 45.93
C THR A 43 -76.27 57.33 44.69
N ARG A 44 -75.90 58.62 44.71
CA ARG A 44 -75.07 59.21 43.65
C ARG A 44 -73.64 58.68 43.79
N VAL A 45 -73.28 57.71 42.98
CA VAL A 45 -71.88 57.29 42.78
C VAL A 45 -71.27 58.18 41.71
N GLY A 46 -70.36 59.07 42.11
CA GLY A 46 -69.59 59.87 41.17
C GLY A 46 -68.52 58.99 40.50
N VAL A 47 -68.58 58.83 39.18
CA VAL A 47 -67.48 58.24 38.41
C VAL A 47 -66.42 59.33 38.26
N VAL A 48 -65.31 59.17 38.99
CA VAL A 48 -64.15 60.05 38.84
C VAL A 48 -63.35 59.56 37.63
N ASP A 49 -63.25 60.38 36.59
CA ASP A 49 -62.30 60.13 35.52
C ASP A 49 -60.88 60.37 36.06
N LEU A 50 -60.20 59.28 36.40
CA LEU A 50 -58.84 59.30 36.90
C LEU A 50 -57.87 59.98 35.92
N ASN A 51 -58.18 60.02 34.61
CA ASN A 51 -57.36 60.76 33.65
C ASN A 51 -57.55 62.28 33.78
N ALA A 52 -58.76 62.74 34.09
CA ALA A 52 -59.01 64.15 34.35
C ALA A 52 -58.31 64.61 35.64
N VAL A 53 -58.33 63.78 36.68
CA VAL A 53 -57.62 64.06 37.95
C VAL A 53 -56.10 63.99 37.76
N ALA A 54 -55.60 63.01 37.01
CA ALA A 54 -54.17 62.89 36.72
C ALA A 54 -53.65 64.08 35.90
N ARG A 55 -54.44 64.59 34.94
CA ARG A 55 -54.11 65.79 34.14
C ARG A 55 -54.11 67.09 34.94
N ALA A 56 -54.91 67.17 36.00
CA ALA A 56 -54.95 68.30 36.92
C ALA A 56 -53.79 68.29 37.94
N HIS A 57 -52.98 67.23 37.98
CA HIS A 57 -51.85 67.13 38.90
C HIS A 57 -50.72 68.11 38.50
N PRO A 58 -50.10 68.84 39.45
CA PRO A 58 -49.08 69.85 39.15
C PRO A 58 -47.88 69.33 38.35
N ARG A 59 -47.62 68.01 38.44
CA ARG A 59 -46.50 67.33 37.76
C ARG A 59 -46.91 66.53 36.52
N TRP A 60 -48.14 66.72 36.04
CA TRP A 60 -48.63 66.02 34.84
C TRP A 60 -47.80 66.34 33.59
N SER A 61 -47.36 67.59 33.44
CA SER A 61 -46.49 68.00 32.33
C SER A 61 -45.14 67.27 32.31
N GLU A 62 -44.59 66.94 33.48
CA GLU A 62 -43.37 66.13 33.59
C GLU A 62 -43.62 64.67 33.17
N LEU A 63 -44.75 64.10 33.59
CA LEU A 63 -45.14 62.74 33.20
C LEU A 63 -45.47 62.62 31.71
N ASP A 64 -46.12 63.63 31.14
CA ASP A 64 -46.47 63.67 29.72
C ASP A 64 -45.23 63.87 28.82
N THR A 65 -44.27 64.68 29.27
CA THR A 65 -42.97 64.79 28.58
C THR A 65 -42.14 63.52 28.70
N LEU A 66 -42.19 62.82 29.84
CA LEU A 66 -41.54 61.50 30.00
C LEU A 66 -42.21 60.43 29.14
N SER A 67 -43.55 60.36 29.11
CA SER A 67 -44.29 59.38 28.31
C SER A 67 -44.06 59.59 26.81
N THR A 68 -44.01 60.86 26.37
CA THR A 68 -43.70 61.22 24.98
C THR A 68 -42.26 60.86 24.62
N LYS A 69 -41.31 61.06 25.54
CA LYS A 69 -39.92 60.63 25.36
C LYS A 69 -39.81 59.10 25.29
N ILE A 70 -40.51 58.37 26.16
CA ILE A 70 -40.55 56.91 26.16
C ILE A 70 -41.12 56.41 24.83
N ARG A 71 -42.27 56.92 24.37
CA ARG A 71 -42.83 56.57 23.06
C ARG A 71 -41.89 56.85 21.89
N ARG A 72 -41.17 57.97 21.94
CA ARG A 72 -40.20 58.32 20.88
C ARG A 72 -39.01 57.35 20.88
N VAL A 73 -38.51 56.99 22.06
CA VAL A 73 -37.46 55.96 22.20
C VAL A 73 -37.96 54.57 21.77
N GLU A 74 -39.20 54.20 22.12
CA GLU A 74 -39.81 52.93 21.68
C GLU A 74 -39.93 52.87 20.16
N VAL A 75 -40.33 53.97 19.50
CA VAL A 75 -40.39 54.07 18.04
C VAL A 75 -38.99 54.00 17.43
N ASP A 76 -38.00 54.71 17.97
CA ASP A 76 -36.62 54.70 17.48
C ASP A 76 -35.97 53.32 17.62
N VAL A 77 -36.24 52.60 18.73
CA VAL A 77 -35.78 51.23 18.94
C VAL A 77 -36.49 50.26 17.99
N ALA A 78 -37.80 50.42 17.77
CA ALA A 78 -38.57 49.57 16.86
C ALA A 78 -38.24 49.80 15.36
N THR A 79 -37.76 51.00 15.00
CA THR A 79 -37.35 51.34 13.62
C THR A 79 -35.85 51.21 13.38
N THR A 80 -35.07 50.78 14.37
CA THR A 80 -33.64 50.51 14.17
C THR A 80 -33.49 49.36 13.17
N PRO A 81 -32.94 49.60 11.95
CA PRO A 81 -32.84 48.56 10.95
C PRO A 81 -31.94 47.44 11.45
N LEU A 82 -32.41 46.19 11.32
CA LEU A 82 -31.58 45.01 11.54
C LEU A 82 -30.33 45.14 10.66
N PRO A 83 -29.11 45.02 11.19
CA PRO A 83 -27.92 45.13 10.37
C PRO A 83 -27.97 44.09 9.25
N PRO A 84 -27.71 44.46 7.98
CA PRO A 84 -27.69 43.50 6.89
C PRO A 84 -26.65 42.41 7.21
N PRO A 85 -26.95 41.12 6.97
CA PRO A 85 -25.98 40.07 7.19
C PRO A 85 -24.77 40.35 6.29
N PRO A 86 -23.56 40.49 6.84
CA PRO A 86 -22.38 40.67 6.02
C PRO A 86 -22.22 39.46 5.09
N PRO A 87 -21.72 39.65 3.85
CA PRO A 87 -21.48 38.54 2.94
C PRO A 87 -20.52 37.55 3.61
N ALA A 88 -20.89 36.28 3.62
CA ALA A 88 -20.01 35.23 4.13
C ALA A 88 -18.69 35.29 3.34
N PRO A 89 -17.52 35.32 4.01
CA PRO A 89 -16.25 35.32 3.30
C PRO A 89 -16.15 34.03 2.46
N ASP A 90 -15.84 34.17 1.16
CA ASP A 90 -15.59 33.01 0.31
C ASP A 90 -14.24 32.39 0.68
N LEU A 91 -14.29 31.29 1.45
CA LEU A 91 -13.12 30.57 1.93
C LEU A 91 -12.55 29.59 0.89
N ARG A 92 -13.26 29.36 -0.23
CA ARG A 92 -12.88 28.40 -1.27
C ARG A 92 -11.48 28.66 -1.85
N PRO A 93 -11.13 29.88 -2.33
CA PRO A 93 -9.81 30.11 -2.94
C PRO A 93 -8.65 29.88 -1.98
N ALA A 94 -8.81 30.23 -0.71
CA ALA A 94 -7.78 30.01 0.32
C ALA A 94 -7.60 28.52 0.64
N LEU A 95 -8.69 27.76 0.69
CA LEU A 95 -8.65 26.31 0.89
C LEU A 95 -8.09 25.57 -0.33
N ASP A 96 -8.43 26.02 -1.53
CA ASP A 96 -7.93 25.43 -2.79
C ASP A 96 -6.43 25.67 -2.96
N ALA A 97 -5.93 26.87 -2.61
CA ALA A 97 -4.50 27.16 -2.63
C ALA A 97 -3.72 26.28 -1.65
N GLU A 98 -4.22 26.14 -0.42
CA GLU A 98 -3.59 25.28 0.59
C GLU A 98 -3.64 23.80 0.18
N ALA A 99 -4.79 23.34 -0.34
CA ALA A 99 -4.94 21.97 -0.83
C ALA A 99 -3.99 21.67 -1.99
N LYS A 100 -3.82 22.60 -2.93
CA LYS A 100 -2.85 22.46 -4.04
C LYS A 100 -1.42 22.35 -3.52
N ARG A 101 -1.02 23.22 -2.59
CA ARG A 101 0.32 23.20 -1.99
C ARG A 101 0.60 21.86 -1.29
N LEU A 102 -0.31 21.46 -0.40
CA LEU A 102 -0.17 20.21 0.36
C LEU A 102 -0.19 18.96 -0.54
N ARG A 103 -0.96 18.98 -1.65
CA ARG A 103 -0.92 17.92 -2.66
C ARG A 103 0.43 17.84 -3.36
N ALA A 104 1.01 18.98 -3.76
CA ALA A 104 2.31 19.00 -4.41
C ALA A 104 3.42 18.48 -3.47
N GLU A 105 3.41 18.88 -2.19
CA GLU A 105 4.33 18.35 -1.17
C GLU A 105 4.17 16.83 -1.01
N PHE A 106 2.93 16.33 -0.95
CA PHE A 106 2.63 14.90 -0.86
C PHE A 106 3.10 14.10 -2.08
N GLU A 107 2.87 14.61 -3.29
CA GLU A 107 3.31 13.98 -4.54
C GLU A 107 4.84 13.90 -4.62
N GLN A 108 5.55 14.95 -4.21
CA GLN A 108 7.02 14.96 -4.15
C GLN A 108 7.56 13.94 -3.14
N GLU A 109 6.99 13.86 -1.94
CA GLU A 109 7.39 12.86 -0.94
C GLU A 109 7.13 11.43 -1.43
N LEU A 110 5.97 11.17 -2.04
CA LEU A 110 5.67 9.86 -2.64
C LEU A 110 6.66 9.50 -3.75
N GLN A 111 7.02 10.47 -4.59
CA GLN A 111 7.99 10.24 -5.65
C GLN A 111 9.38 9.92 -5.05
N ALA A 112 9.81 10.67 -4.04
CA ALA A 112 11.06 10.38 -3.35
C ALA A 112 11.06 8.98 -2.70
N MET A 113 9.94 8.55 -2.10
CA MET A 113 9.80 7.19 -1.56
C MET A 113 9.88 6.12 -2.65
N ARG A 114 9.27 6.34 -3.82
CA ARG A 114 9.37 5.45 -4.98
C ARG A 114 10.80 5.35 -5.49
N ASP A 115 11.50 6.47 -5.60
CA ASP A 115 12.88 6.52 -6.06
C ASP A 115 13.82 5.79 -5.09
N VAL A 116 13.62 5.95 -3.78
CA VAL A 116 14.37 5.20 -2.76
C VAL A 116 14.09 3.71 -2.84
N ARG A 117 12.83 3.29 -2.98
CA ARG A 117 12.47 1.87 -3.20
C ARG A 117 13.18 1.33 -4.44
N HIS A 118 13.16 2.06 -5.55
CA HIS A 118 13.76 1.60 -6.80
C HIS A 118 15.26 1.36 -6.63
N ARG A 119 16.00 2.31 -6.04
CA ARG A 119 17.42 2.16 -5.74
C ARG A 119 17.71 0.98 -4.80
N GLN A 120 16.86 0.77 -3.80
CA GLN A 120 17.00 -0.37 -2.89
C GLN A 120 16.81 -1.71 -3.62
N LEU A 121 15.79 -1.82 -4.49
CA LEU A 121 15.58 -3.01 -5.30
C LEU A 121 16.73 -3.25 -6.28
N GLU A 122 17.26 -2.20 -6.92
CA GLU A 122 18.43 -2.31 -7.80
C GLU A 122 19.66 -2.80 -7.04
N SER A 123 19.94 -2.24 -5.86
CA SER A 123 21.06 -2.65 -5.02
C SER A 123 20.94 -4.10 -4.55
N LEU A 124 19.73 -4.54 -4.19
CA LEU A 124 19.45 -5.92 -3.81
C LEU A 124 19.59 -6.87 -5.00
N ALA A 125 19.09 -6.49 -6.17
CA ALA A 125 19.25 -7.28 -7.38
C ALA A 125 20.74 -7.42 -7.77
N ALA A 126 21.54 -6.37 -7.57
CA ALA A 126 22.99 -6.43 -7.79
C ALA A 126 23.68 -7.37 -6.77
N SER A 127 23.39 -7.22 -5.48
CA SER A 127 24.00 -8.08 -4.44
C SER A 127 23.61 -9.55 -4.62
N LEU A 128 22.34 -9.84 -4.92
CA LEU A 128 21.88 -11.21 -5.18
C LEU A 128 22.57 -11.82 -6.41
N ARG A 129 22.79 -11.05 -7.48
CA ARG A 129 23.53 -11.55 -8.65
C ARG A 129 24.98 -11.90 -8.28
N GLU A 130 25.65 -11.07 -7.50
CA GLU A 130 27.02 -11.31 -7.06
C GLU A 130 27.11 -12.54 -6.13
N GLU A 131 26.20 -12.66 -5.17
CA GLU A 131 26.09 -13.84 -4.30
C GLU A 131 25.82 -15.12 -5.10
N GLN A 132 25.00 -15.05 -6.14
CA GLN A 132 24.73 -16.21 -7.00
C GLN A 132 25.90 -16.58 -7.87
N GLN A 133 26.60 -15.60 -8.45
CA GLN A 133 27.80 -15.84 -9.24
C GLN A 133 28.88 -16.50 -8.39
N THR A 134 29.09 -16.03 -7.16
CA THR A 134 30.08 -16.62 -6.24
C THR A 134 29.69 -18.02 -5.78
N LYS A 135 28.43 -18.26 -5.41
CA LYS A 135 27.90 -19.60 -5.09
C LYS A 135 28.07 -20.56 -6.26
N PHE A 136 27.65 -20.15 -7.46
CA PHE A 136 27.73 -20.96 -8.66
C PHE A 136 29.18 -21.25 -9.06
N ALA A 137 30.07 -20.27 -8.99
CA ALA A 137 31.51 -20.46 -9.27
C ALA A 137 32.15 -21.44 -8.28
N THR A 138 31.78 -21.36 -7.00
CA THR A 138 32.27 -22.27 -5.97
C THR A 138 31.78 -23.70 -6.23
N LEU A 139 30.49 -23.87 -6.50
CA LEU A 139 29.91 -25.18 -6.83
C LEU A 139 30.53 -25.76 -8.10
N ARG A 140 30.72 -24.94 -9.12
CA ARG A 140 31.36 -25.35 -10.37
C ARG A 140 32.76 -25.88 -10.12
N LYS A 141 33.57 -25.15 -9.35
CA LYS A 141 34.91 -25.60 -8.99
C LYS A 141 34.89 -26.92 -8.22
N GLN A 142 33.98 -27.06 -7.24
CA GLN A 142 33.82 -28.31 -6.48
C GLN A 142 33.47 -29.49 -7.39
N LEU A 143 32.50 -29.33 -8.28
CA LEU A 143 32.10 -30.40 -9.22
C LEU A 143 33.19 -30.73 -10.24
N GLU A 144 33.97 -29.73 -10.70
CA GLU A 144 35.13 -29.96 -11.57
C GLU A 144 36.23 -30.74 -10.85
N ASP A 145 36.53 -30.39 -9.59
CA ASP A 145 37.53 -31.07 -8.78
C ASP A 145 37.10 -32.51 -8.43
N GLU A 146 35.83 -32.71 -8.03
CA GLU A 146 35.24 -34.04 -7.84
C GLU A 146 35.28 -34.88 -9.12
N GLY A 147 34.91 -34.27 -10.26
CA GLY A 147 34.96 -34.91 -11.57
C GLY A 147 36.36 -35.39 -11.92
N ARG A 148 37.38 -34.56 -11.72
CA ARG A 148 38.79 -34.92 -11.96
C ARG A 148 39.22 -36.10 -11.09
N GLN A 149 38.94 -36.07 -9.79
CA GLN A 149 39.30 -37.15 -8.88
C GLN A 149 38.65 -38.48 -9.28
N VAL A 150 37.37 -38.44 -9.68
CA VAL A 150 36.64 -39.65 -10.11
C VAL A 150 37.19 -40.19 -11.43
N LEU A 151 37.54 -39.32 -12.39
CA LEU A 151 38.14 -39.73 -13.66
C LEU A 151 39.54 -40.31 -13.47
N GLU A 152 40.37 -39.70 -12.61
CA GLU A 152 41.70 -40.21 -12.26
C GLU A 152 41.61 -41.58 -11.59
N ALA A 153 40.70 -41.74 -10.62
CA ALA A 153 40.47 -43.02 -9.96
C ALA A 153 40.04 -44.10 -10.97
N LYS A 154 39.11 -43.77 -11.89
CA LYS A 154 38.66 -44.72 -12.93
C LYS A 154 39.79 -45.07 -13.89
N ARG A 155 40.61 -44.10 -14.27
CA ARG A 155 41.78 -44.33 -15.12
C ARG A 155 42.74 -45.31 -14.47
N MET A 156 43.07 -45.12 -13.19
CA MET A 156 43.97 -46.01 -12.45
C MET A 156 43.40 -47.43 -12.31
N GLU A 157 42.09 -47.57 -12.08
CA GLU A 157 41.40 -48.86 -12.07
C GLU A 157 41.54 -49.58 -13.43
N LEU A 158 41.27 -48.87 -14.52
CA LEU A 158 41.33 -49.42 -15.88
C LEU A 158 42.76 -49.74 -16.33
N GLU A 159 43.74 -48.90 -15.97
CA GLU A 159 45.16 -49.20 -16.22
C GLU A 159 45.61 -50.47 -15.48
N THR A 160 45.12 -50.68 -14.25
CA THR A 160 45.42 -51.89 -13.48
C THR A 160 44.77 -53.12 -14.12
N SER A 161 43.52 -52.99 -14.57
CA SER A 161 42.81 -54.04 -15.32
C SER A 161 43.50 -54.38 -16.65
N LEU A 162 43.98 -53.37 -17.39
CA LEU A 162 44.71 -53.56 -18.63
C LEU A 162 46.00 -54.35 -18.39
N ARG A 163 46.83 -53.93 -17.43
CA ARG A 163 48.08 -54.64 -17.09
C ARG A 163 47.82 -56.09 -16.69
N ALA A 164 46.76 -56.36 -15.93
CA ALA A 164 46.39 -57.72 -15.55
C ALA A 164 46.01 -58.56 -16.78
N ALA A 165 45.20 -58.01 -17.68
CA ALA A 165 44.79 -58.68 -18.91
C ALA A 165 45.97 -58.90 -19.88
N GLU A 166 46.89 -57.94 -19.98
CA GLU A 166 48.11 -58.07 -20.79
C GLU A 166 48.99 -59.22 -20.30
N LEU A 167 49.17 -59.34 -18.97
CA LEU A 167 49.92 -60.44 -18.37
C LEU A 167 49.24 -61.80 -18.60
N GLU A 168 47.92 -61.87 -18.46
CA GLU A 168 47.13 -63.07 -18.72
C GLU A 168 47.29 -63.53 -20.17
N ILE A 169 47.09 -62.62 -21.14
CA ILE A 169 47.29 -62.89 -22.57
C ILE A 169 48.75 -63.30 -22.84
N MET A 170 49.73 -62.64 -22.22
CA MET A 170 51.12 -63.02 -22.41
C MET A 170 51.43 -64.44 -21.93
N GLU A 171 50.93 -64.85 -20.76
CA GLU A 171 51.15 -66.20 -20.22
C GLU A 171 50.39 -67.27 -21.02
N GLU A 172 49.20 -66.97 -21.54
CA GLU A 172 48.43 -67.90 -22.41
C GLU A 172 49.22 -68.30 -23.65
N TYR A 173 49.90 -67.35 -24.30
CA TYR A 173 50.63 -67.59 -25.56
C TYR A 173 52.12 -67.94 -25.36
N LYS A 174 52.68 -67.75 -24.16
CA LYS A 174 54.10 -68.00 -23.86
C LYS A 174 54.51 -69.45 -24.08
N TYR A 175 53.77 -70.39 -23.49
CA TYR A 175 54.11 -71.82 -23.59
C TYR A 175 53.89 -72.40 -24.99
N PRO A 176 52.78 -72.13 -25.70
CA PRO A 176 52.60 -72.58 -27.08
C PRO A 176 53.72 -72.11 -28.02
N ILE A 177 54.09 -70.83 -27.95
CA ILE A 177 55.16 -70.27 -28.78
C ILE A 177 56.52 -70.89 -28.41
N LEU A 178 56.82 -71.03 -27.12
CA LEU A 178 58.07 -71.63 -26.65
C LEU A 178 58.18 -73.10 -27.09
N ASN A 179 57.10 -73.87 -26.99
CA ASN A 179 57.07 -75.27 -27.42
C ASN A 179 57.37 -75.40 -28.92
N LEU A 180 56.73 -74.57 -29.76
CA LEU A 180 57.00 -74.56 -31.21
C LEU A 180 58.45 -74.14 -31.53
N ARG A 181 59.01 -73.18 -30.80
CA ARG A 181 60.44 -72.80 -30.96
C ARG A 181 61.38 -73.94 -30.58
N LEU A 182 61.14 -74.60 -29.45
CA LEU A 182 61.91 -75.77 -29.03
C LEU A 182 61.78 -76.91 -30.04
N ARG A 183 60.60 -77.13 -30.64
CA ARG A 183 60.42 -78.11 -31.70
C ARG A 183 61.23 -77.76 -32.95
N ALA A 184 61.32 -76.48 -33.31
CA ALA A 184 62.14 -76.02 -34.43
C ALA A 184 63.65 -76.16 -34.17
N GLU A 185 64.10 -75.93 -32.93
CA GLU A 185 65.52 -75.91 -32.56
C GLU A 185 66.09 -77.28 -32.13
N VAL A 186 65.36 -78.04 -31.30
CA VAL A 186 65.87 -79.20 -30.57
C VAL A 186 65.50 -80.52 -31.22
N ALA A 187 64.27 -80.64 -31.77
CA ALA A 187 63.79 -81.91 -32.32
C ALA A 187 64.42 -82.25 -33.68
N GLY A 188 65.10 -81.29 -34.32
CA GLY A 188 65.59 -81.43 -35.70
C GLY A 188 64.41 -81.48 -36.67
N LEU A 189 64.24 -80.44 -37.47
CA LEU A 189 63.22 -80.45 -38.52
C LEU A 189 63.55 -81.54 -39.52
N SER A 190 62.64 -82.48 -39.75
CA SER A 190 62.90 -83.64 -40.62
C SER A 190 62.81 -83.27 -42.11
N SER A 191 62.22 -82.11 -42.42
CA SER A 191 62.20 -81.52 -43.76
C SER A 191 62.15 -79.98 -43.72
N GLU A 192 62.51 -79.34 -44.84
CA GLU A 192 62.40 -77.89 -45.00
C GLU A 192 60.93 -77.40 -44.95
N GLN A 193 59.99 -78.23 -45.42
CA GLN A 193 58.56 -77.92 -45.37
C GLN A 193 58.04 -77.84 -43.92
N GLU A 194 58.41 -78.80 -43.07
CA GLU A 194 58.04 -78.77 -41.64
C GLU A 194 58.59 -77.53 -40.93
N GLY A 195 59.81 -77.10 -41.30
CA GLY A 195 60.39 -75.86 -40.77
C GLY A 195 59.57 -74.63 -41.12
N ARG A 196 59.12 -74.52 -42.37
CA ARG A 196 58.26 -73.42 -42.83
C ARG A 196 56.91 -73.42 -42.12
N GLU A 197 56.32 -74.60 -41.90
CA GLU A 197 55.04 -74.74 -41.19
C GLU A 197 55.14 -74.32 -39.72
N VAL A 198 56.18 -74.76 -39.00
CA VAL A 198 56.40 -74.37 -37.60
C VAL A 198 56.62 -72.86 -37.47
N LEU A 199 57.39 -72.26 -38.38
CA LEU A 199 57.58 -70.81 -38.40
C LEU A 199 56.28 -70.04 -38.70
N ALA A 200 55.46 -70.54 -39.63
CA ALA A 200 54.16 -69.95 -39.92
C ALA A 200 53.21 -70.02 -38.70
N GLN A 201 53.21 -71.13 -37.97
CA GLN A 201 52.41 -71.27 -36.74
C GLN A 201 52.87 -70.32 -35.63
N ILE A 202 54.19 -70.15 -35.45
CA ILE A 202 54.72 -69.17 -34.49
C ILE A 202 54.26 -67.76 -34.86
N GLN A 203 54.36 -67.38 -36.15
CA GLN A 203 53.91 -66.06 -36.60
C GLN A 203 52.40 -65.87 -36.41
N ALA A 204 51.58 -66.88 -36.69
CA ALA A 204 50.14 -66.82 -36.49
C ALA A 204 49.79 -66.59 -35.00
N LEU A 205 50.41 -67.34 -34.08
CA LEU A 205 50.19 -67.16 -32.65
C LEU A 205 50.68 -65.80 -32.13
N GLN A 206 51.77 -65.28 -32.68
CA GLN A 206 52.25 -63.93 -32.36
C GLN A 206 51.26 -62.85 -32.80
N GLN A 207 50.74 -62.97 -34.03
CA GLN A 207 49.74 -62.05 -34.56
C GLN A 207 48.43 -62.11 -33.79
N GLU A 208 47.95 -63.31 -33.45
CA GLU A 208 46.73 -63.47 -32.66
C GLU A 208 46.85 -62.84 -31.28
N ARG A 209 48.00 -63.04 -30.61
CA ARG A 209 48.30 -62.41 -29.32
C ARG A 209 48.29 -60.89 -29.43
N GLU A 210 48.99 -60.33 -30.42
CA GLU A 210 49.03 -58.88 -30.64
C GLU A 210 47.64 -58.31 -30.96
N GLU A 211 46.84 -59.03 -31.74
CA GLU A 211 45.46 -58.65 -32.02
C GLU A 211 44.60 -58.67 -30.75
N ARG A 212 44.71 -59.70 -29.91
CA ARG A 212 44.00 -59.75 -28.63
C ARG A 212 44.40 -58.60 -27.70
N LEU A 213 45.68 -58.30 -27.60
CA LEU A 213 46.16 -57.15 -26.82
C LEU A 213 45.60 -55.83 -27.37
N ARG A 214 45.59 -55.68 -28.70
CA ARG A 214 45.03 -54.49 -29.37
C ARG A 214 43.55 -54.33 -29.10
N VAL A 215 42.77 -55.40 -29.26
CA VAL A 215 41.33 -55.41 -28.97
C VAL A 215 41.09 -55.07 -27.50
N LYS A 216 41.86 -55.66 -26.58
CA LYS A 216 41.67 -55.41 -25.14
C LYS A 216 41.98 -53.97 -24.74
N ASN A 217 43.06 -53.42 -25.28
CA ASN A 217 43.41 -52.02 -25.08
C ASN A 217 42.32 -51.09 -25.62
N LYS A 218 41.77 -51.41 -26.80
CA LYS A 218 40.65 -50.66 -27.38
C LYS A 218 39.39 -50.74 -26.52
N GLU A 219 38.98 -51.93 -26.08
CA GLU A 219 37.81 -52.11 -25.20
C GLU A 219 37.92 -51.26 -23.93
N ILE A 220 39.09 -51.27 -23.29
CA ILE A 220 39.32 -50.49 -22.07
C ILE A 220 39.30 -48.99 -22.35
N GLY A 221 39.87 -48.56 -23.49
CA GLY A 221 39.77 -47.18 -23.96
C GLY A 221 38.33 -46.73 -24.20
N ASP A 222 37.54 -47.55 -24.90
CA ASP A 222 36.12 -47.28 -25.19
C ASP A 222 35.31 -47.16 -23.88
N VAL A 223 35.56 -48.03 -22.90
CA VAL A 223 34.94 -47.98 -21.57
C VAL A 223 35.30 -46.68 -20.82
N PHE A 224 36.55 -46.24 -20.90
CA PHE A 224 36.97 -44.97 -20.28
C PHE A 224 36.28 -43.77 -20.94
N ASP A 225 36.24 -43.73 -22.27
CA ASP A 225 35.61 -42.65 -23.02
C ASP A 225 34.10 -42.55 -22.75
N GLU A 226 33.41 -43.68 -22.66
CA GLU A 226 31.99 -43.72 -22.28
C GLU A 226 31.78 -43.22 -20.85
N PHE A 227 32.63 -43.64 -19.91
CA PHE A 227 32.57 -43.18 -18.53
C PHE A 227 32.82 -41.66 -18.43
N GLN A 228 33.80 -41.15 -19.17
CA GLN A 228 34.10 -39.72 -19.22
C GLN A 228 32.89 -38.92 -19.73
N LYS A 229 32.31 -39.33 -20.86
CA LYS A 229 31.11 -38.67 -21.42
C LYS A 229 29.94 -38.69 -20.44
N ALA A 230 29.70 -39.83 -19.77
CA ALA A 230 28.65 -39.95 -18.78
C ALA A 230 28.88 -39.01 -17.58
N LYS A 231 30.13 -38.89 -17.11
CA LYS A 231 30.48 -37.98 -16.01
C LYS A 231 30.40 -36.51 -16.39
N GLU A 232 30.82 -36.15 -17.59
CA GLU A 232 30.64 -34.78 -18.12
C GLU A 232 29.16 -34.42 -18.22
N ALA A 233 28.31 -35.34 -18.71
CA ALA A 233 26.87 -35.14 -18.77
C ALA A 233 26.25 -34.99 -17.37
N GLU A 234 26.67 -35.80 -16.41
CA GLU A 234 26.23 -35.72 -15.01
C GLU A 234 26.59 -34.37 -14.37
N ILE A 235 27.84 -33.93 -14.53
CA ILE A 235 28.32 -32.63 -14.01
C ILE A 235 27.55 -31.49 -14.66
N ASN A 236 27.38 -31.51 -15.98
CA ASN A 236 26.62 -30.49 -16.70
C ASN A 236 25.15 -30.42 -16.25
N ALA A 237 24.51 -31.58 -16.04
CA ALA A 237 23.14 -31.63 -15.52
C ALA A 237 23.04 -31.05 -14.11
N ARG A 238 23.99 -31.36 -13.22
CA ARG A 238 24.05 -30.78 -11.87
C ARG A 238 24.27 -29.26 -11.91
N LEU A 239 25.13 -28.77 -12.79
CA LEU A 239 25.36 -27.33 -12.97
C LEU A 239 24.10 -26.63 -13.47
N GLN A 240 23.41 -27.18 -14.46
CA GLN A 240 22.16 -26.63 -14.97
C GLN A 240 21.08 -26.60 -13.88
N ALA A 241 20.88 -27.70 -13.16
CA ALA A 241 19.92 -27.76 -12.07
C ALA A 241 20.24 -26.74 -10.96
N ALA A 242 21.51 -26.58 -10.60
CA ALA A 242 21.92 -25.58 -9.62
C ALA A 242 21.68 -24.15 -10.11
N GLN A 243 21.92 -23.86 -11.39
CA GLN A 243 21.62 -22.55 -11.98
C GLN A 243 20.11 -22.25 -11.94
N GLU A 244 19.27 -23.24 -12.26
CA GLU A 244 17.81 -23.09 -12.16
C GLU A 244 17.35 -22.82 -10.73
N VAL A 245 17.89 -23.56 -9.75
CA VAL A 245 17.55 -23.35 -8.33
C VAL A 245 17.95 -21.96 -7.88
N LEU A 246 19.19 -21.53 -8.14
CA LEU A 246 19.66 -20.20 -7.76
C LEU A 246 18.82 -19.11 -8.43
N THR A 247 18.53 -19.22 -9.72
CA THR A 247 17.71 -18.20 -10.41
C THR A 247 16.30 -18.10 -9.84
N ARG A 248 15.65 -19.22 -9.50
CA ARG A 248 14.35 -19.23 -8.81
C ARG A 248 14.43 -18.59 -7.42
N GLU A 249 15.42 -18.96 -6.62
CA GLU A 249 15.63 -18.35 -5.29
C GLU A 249 15.83 -16.83 -5.38
N ALA A 250 16.57 -16.32 -6.38
CA ALA A 250 16.70 -14.87 -6.60
C ALA A 250 15.36 -14.21 -6.89
N GLN A 251 14.58 -14.82 -7.80
CA GLN A 251 13.29 -14.29 -8.21
C GLN A 251 12.33 -14.24 -7.03
N GLU A 252 12.26 -15.32 -6.26
CA GLU A 252 11.41 -15.38 -5.06
C GLU A 252 11.80 -14.34 -4.02
N GLN A 253 13.10 -14.15 -3.77
CA GLN A 253 13.58 -13.13 -2.82
C GLN A 253 13.30 -11.71 -3.30
N LEU A 254 13.50 -11.43 -4.59
CA LEU A 254 13.20 -10.12 -5.19
C LEU A 254 11.71 -9.83 -5.14
N GLU A 255 10.85 -10.78 -5.53
CA GLU A 255 9.40 -10.62 -5.49
C GLU A 255 8.89 -10.46 -4.05
N ALA A 256 9.39 -11.24 -3.10
CA ALA A 256 9.02 -11.11 -1.70
C ALA A 256 9.39 -9.73 -1.16
N ARG A 257 10.59 -9.23 -1.49
CA ARG A 257 11.02 -7.90 -1.07
C ARG A 257 10.24 -6.80 -1.76
N GLU A 258 9.93 -6.95 -3.04
CA GLU A 258 9.12 -6.00 -3.80
C GLU A 258 7.72 -5.86 -3.20
N ARG A 259 7.04 -6.98 -2.93
CA ARG A 259 5.71 -7.00 -2.29
C ARG A 259 5.75 -6.33 -0.91
N GLN A 260 6.80 -6.59 -0.13
CA GLN A 260 6.98 -5.96 1.17
C GLN A 260 7.13 -4.43 1.05
N MET A 261 8.03 -3.96 0.17
CA MET A 261 8.25 -2.53 -0.05
C MET A 261 7.02 -1.83 -0.65
N GLU A 262 6.26 -2.52 -1.49
CA GLU A 262 5.00 -2.01 -2.02
C GLU A 262 3.93 -1.87 -0.94
N SER A 263 3.79 -2.87 -0.07
CA SER A 263 2.92 -2.80 1.10
C SER A 263 3.31 -1.64 2.01
N ASP A 264 4.60 -1.46 2.29
CA ASP A 264 5.10 -0.37 3.12
C ASP A 264 4.82 1.00 2.49
N LEU A 265 4.99 1.14 1.17
CA LEU A 265 4.68 2.37 0.43
C LEU A 265 3.18 2.67 0.47
N ASN A 266 2.33 1.67 0.25
CA ASN A 266 0.87 1.83 0.31
C ASN A 266 0.41 2.22 1.73
N ALA A 267 0.99 1.59 2.76
CA ALA A 267 0.71 1.94 4.15
C ALA A 267 1.17 3.37 4.48
N ALA A 268 2.35 3.78 4.02
CA ALA A 268 2.86 5.15 4.18
C ALA A 268 1.96 6.17 3.46
N ALA A 269 1.58 5.90 2.22
CA ALA A 269 0.66 6.74 1.43
C ALA A 269 -0.69 6.89 2.13
N ALA A 270 -1.27 5.80 2.64
CA ALA A 270 -2.55 5.84 3.35
C ALA A 270 -2.48 6.56 4.71
N ARG A 271 -1.34 6.53 5.41
CA ARG A 271 -1.11 7.34 6.62
C ARG A 271 -1.07 8.83 6.26
N ARG A 272 -0.31 9.17 5.21
CA ARG A 272 -0.14 10.56 4.77
C ARG A 272 -1.44 11.17 4.21
N ASP A 273 -2.26 10.42 3.47
CA ASP A 273 -3.58 10.91 3.01
C ASP A 273 -4.51 11.24 4.19
N ARG A 274 -4.48 10.43 5.26
CA ARG A 274 -5.20 10.73 6.50
C ARG A 274 -4.69 12.00 7.19
N ASP A 275 -3.37 12.17 7.24
CA ASP A 275 -2.75 13.39 7.79
C ASP A 275 -3.13 14.63 6.96
N PHE A 276 -3.13 14.52 5.63
CA PHE A 276 -3.56 15.58 4.70
C PHE A 276 -5.01 16.00 4.98
N LYS A 277 -5.95 15.05 5.03
CA LYS A 277 -7.37 15.33 5.31
C LYS A 277 -7.53 16.00 6.67
N THR A 278 -6.82 15.51 7.68
CA THR A 278 -6.84 16.08 9.04
C THR A 278 -6.35 17.53 9.06
N ARG A 279 -5.23 17.83 8.38
CA ARG A 279 -4.69 19.20 8.28
C ARG A 279 -5.64 20.13 7.52
N LEU A 280 -6.22 19.68 6.42
CA LEU A 280 -7.15 20.47 5.62
C LEU A 280 -8.43 20.80 6.41
N GLU A 281 -8.98 19.83 7.14
CA GLU A 281 -10.11 20.05 8.03
C GLU A 281 -9.78 21.00 9.18
N ALA A 282 -8.62 20.84 9.81
CA ALA A 282 -8.16 21.74 10.87
C ALA A 282 -8.04 23.18 10.34
N ARG A 283 -7.50 23.35 9.13
CA ARG A 283 -7.40 24.64 8.45
C ARG A 283 -8.77 25.24 8.15
N ARG A 284 -9.70 24.44 7.61
CA ARG A 284 -11.10 24.87 7.37
C ARG A 284 -11.76 25.36 8.66
N ARG A 285 -11.65 24.58 9.76
CA ARG A 285 -12.17 24.98 11.07
C ARG A 285 -11.51 26.25 11.61
N ALA A 286 -10.22 26.44 11.37
CA ALA A 286 -9.51 27.66 11.76
C ALA A 286 -10.00 28.89 10.98
N LEU A 287 -10.21 28.76 9.68
CA LEU A 287 -10.73 29.84 8.82
C LEU A 287 -12.18 30.23 9.19
N ILE A 288 -13.06 29.24 9.43
CA ILE A 288 -14.43 29.51 9.90
C ILE A 288 -14.41 30.25 11.24
N ARG A 289 -13.62 29.77 12.22
CA ARG A 289 -13.48 30.45 13.52
C ARG A 289 -12.87 31.85 13.41
N ALA A 290 -12.00 32.11 12.44
CA ALA A 290 -11.47 33.45 12.17
C ALA A 290 -12.56 34.36 11.59
N ALA A 291 -13.33 33.87 10.62
CA ALA A 291 -14.48 34.58 10.05
C ALA A 291 -15.53 34.93 11.11
N GLU A 292 -15.93 33.96 11.95
CA GLU A 292 -16.88 34.19 13.04
C GLU A 292 -16.41 35.23 14.05
N ARG A 293 -15.11 35.22 14.42
CA ARG A 293 -14.53 36.24 15.29
C ARG A 293 -14.57 37.63 14.67
N GLN A 294 -14.31 37.74 13.37
CA GLN A 294 -14.39 39.01 12.64
C GLN A 294 -15.85 39.51 12.58
N LEU A 295 -16.81 38.62 12.37
CA LEU A 295 -18.24 38.93 12.39
C LEU A 295 -18.69 39.43 13.77
N ARG A 296 -18.31 38.73 14.84
CA ARG A 296 -18.63 39.15 16.23
C ARG A 296 -17.97 40.48 16.58
N GLY A 297 -16.72 40.73 16.15
CA GLY A 297 -16.05 42.02 16.33
C GLY A 297 -16.76 43.17 15.60
N ARG A 298 -17.25 42.92 14.37
CA ARG A 298 -18.06 43.90 13.60
C ARG A 298 -19.43 44.15 14.23
N GLN A 299 -20.09 43.12 14.75
CA GLN A 299 -21.36 43.28 15.47
C GLN A 299 -21.16 44.03 16.80
N GLY A 300 -20.09 43.74 17.55
CA GLY A 300 -19.77 44.45 18.79
C GLY A 300 -19.41 45.92 18.56
N THR A 301 -18.74 46.25 17.46
CA THR A 301 -18.49 47.65 17.06
C THR A 301 -19.78 48.34 16.62
N PHE A 302 -20.62 47.70 15.82
CA PHE A 302 -21.94 48.23 15.45
C PHE A 302 -22.85 48.49 16.67
N LEU A 303 -22.93 47.54 17.61
CA LEU A 303 -23.69 47.72 18.85
C LEU A 303 -23.13 48.85 19.72
N ARG A 304 -21.80 49.00 19.77
CA ARG A 304 -21.14 50.11 20.47
C ARG A 304 -21.49 51.46 19.80
N ASP A 305 -21.45 51.53 18.48
CA ASP A 305 -21.83 52.72 17.71
C ASP A 305 -23.31 53.08 17.82
N LEU A 306 -24.20 52.08 17.93
CA LEU A 306 -25.60 52.33 18.24
C LEU A 306 -25.76 52.86 19.67
N SER A 307 -25.09 52.24 20.65
CA SER A 307 -25.17 52.66 22.05
C SER A 307 -24.66 54.10 22.28
N SER A 308 -23.63 54.51 21.54
CA SER A 308 -23.09 55.88 21.60
C SER A 308 -24.00 56.90 20.93
N ARG A 309 -24.79 56.50 19.92
CA ARG A 309 -25.82 57.35 19.29
C ARG A 309 -27.08 57.49 20.16
N THR A 310 -27.43 56.45 20.93
CA THR A 310 -28.62 56.45 21.80
C THR A 310 -28.35 56.98 23.21
N GLN A 311 -27.09 57.23 23.59
CA GLN A 311 -26.78 57.91 24.85
C GLN A 311 -27.22 59.39 24.75
N PRO A 312 -28.11 59.87 25.63
CA PRO A 312 -28.43 61.30 25.65
C PRO A 312 -27.16 62.09 25.99
N PRO A 313 -26.99 63.31 25.45
CA PRO A 313 -25.83 64.13 25.79
C PRO A 313 -25.77 64.22 27.31
N VAL A 314 -24.63 63.84 27.89
CA VAL A 314 -24.34 64.11 29.29
C VAL A 314 -24.36 65.62 29.41
N TRP A 315 -25.48 66.16 29.87
CA TRP A 315 -25.56 67.54 30.30
C TRP A 315 -24.51 67.63 31.40
N LYS A 316 -23.35 68.21 31.07
CA LYS A 316 -22.43 68.71 32.08
C LYS A 316 -23.29 69.64 32.91
N THR A 317 -23.68 69.20 34.11
CA THR A 317 -24.25 70.08 35.11
C THR A 317 -23.17 71.11 35.38
N ALA A 318 -23.26 72.23 34.70
CA ALA A 318 -22.46 73.40 34.96
C ALA A 318 -22.82 73.80 36.38
N SER A 319 -21.91 73.56 37.32
CA SER A 319 -21.97 74.10 38.67
C SER A 319 -21.79 75.62 38.57
N TRP A 320 -22.86 76.32 38.23
CA TRP A 320 -23.00 77.76 38.45
C TRP A 320 -23.88 77.98 39.68
N LEU A 321 -23.21 78.28 40.80
CA LEU A 321 -23.58 79.18 41.90
C LEU A 321 -25.00 79.06 42.52
N ARG A 322 -25.07 78.69 43.81
CA ARG A 322 -24.93 79.61 44.96
C ARG A 322 -24.79 78.84 46.26
#